data_AF-A0A7L1Z9N4-F1
#
_entry.id   AF-A0A7L1Z9N4-F1
#
_cell.length_a   1.000
_cell.length_b   1.000
_cell.length_c   1.000
_cell.angle_alpha   90.00
_cell.angle_beta   90.00
_cell.angle_gamma   90.00
#
_symmetry.space_group_name_H-M   'P 1'
#
loop_
_entity.id
_entity.type
_entity.pdbx_description
1 polymer ?
#
loop_
_entity_poly.entity_id
_entity_poly.type
_entity_poly.pdbx_seq_one_letter_code
_entity_poly.pdbx_strand_id
1 'polypeptide(L)'
;YHAQPSQGTEQEKMDYALNNKRRVIRLVLQWAALYGDLLQEDEAAMAFLEEFYVSVSDDTRMIAALKEQLPELEKIVKQISEEPKAPQKKHKVLLQLFNTSDDRAQKRQPIRGSDEGEF
;
A
#
# COMPACT_ATOMS: atom_id res chain seq x y z
N TYR A 1 16.88 8.68 4.98
CA TYR A 1 17.42 8.92 3.63
C TYR A 1 18.66 9.81 3.64
N HIS A 2 18.60 11.01 4.24
CA HIS A 2 19.72 11.99 4.27
C HIS A 2 20.75 11.81 5.40
N ALA A 3 20.63 10.75 6.22
CA ALA A 3 21.53 10.52 7.34
C ALA A 3 22.97 10.30 6.87
N GLN A 4 23.92 11.00 7.50
CA GLN A 4 25.35 10.90 7.25
C GLN A 4 26.04 10.22 8.44
N PRO A 5 26.94 9.25 8.19
CA PRO A 5 27.73 8.63 9.24
C PRO A 5 28.75 9.62 9.82
N SER A 6 28.84 9.69 11.15
CA SER A 6 29.74 10.60 11.86
C SER A 6 31.17 10.07 12.01
N GLN A 7 31.40 8.79 11.70
CA GLN A 7 32.65 8.06 11.88
C GLN A 7 33.00 7.28 10.61
N GLY A 8 34.28 6.90 10.49
CA GLY A 8 34.82 6.17 9.33
C GLY A 8 35.56 7.07 8.33
N THR A 9 36.26 6.43 7.41
CA THR A 9 36.90 7.06 6.26
C THR A 9 35.87 7.56 5.26
N GLU A 10 36.23 8.54 4.42
CA GLU A 10 35.29 9.08 3.42
C GLU A 10 34.71 8.00 2.50
N GLN A 11 35.51 6.99 2.13
CA GLN A 11 35.03 5.87 1.34
C GLN A 11 33.97 5.04 2.08
N GLU A 12 34.21 4.68 3.34
CA GLU A 12 33.23 3.95 4.16
C GLU A 12 31.94 4.76 4.35
N LYS A 13 32.06 6.08 4.51
CA LYS A 13 30.92 6.97 4.62
C LYS A 13 30.09 6.98 3.34
N MET A 14 30.74 7.05 2.17
CA MET A 14 30.07 6.98 0.86
C MET A 14 29.34 5.65 0.68
N ASP A 15 29.99 4.53 1.02
CA ASP A 15 29.40 3.20 0.91
C ASP A 15 28.22 3.01 1.87
N TYR A 16 28.33 3.51 3.10
CA TYR A 16 27.22 3.53 4.04
C TYR A 16 26.06 4.38 3.51
N ALA A 17 26.33 5.59 3.03
CA ALA A 17 25.29 6.50 2.52
C ALA A 17 24.54 5.88 1.34
N LEU A 18 25.25 5.26 0.39
CA LEU A 18 24.66 4.55 -0.74
C LEU A 18 23.76 3.40 -0.27
N ASN A 19 24.25 2.55 0.63
CA ASN A 19 23.49 1.41 1.14
C ASN A 19 22.26 1.85 1.95
N ASN A 20 22.40 2.90 2.76
CA ASN A 20 21.29 3.50 3.48
C ASN A 20 20.20 4.01 2.53
N LYS A 21 20.57 4.77 1.49
CA LYS A 21 19.63 5.25 0.46
C LYS A 21 18.90 4.09 -0.20
N ARG A 22 19.62 3.05 -0.67
CA ARG A 22 19.03 1.84 -1.27
C ARG A 22 18.02 1.14 -0.37
N ARG A 23 18.35 0.99 0.93
CA ARG A 23 17.46 0.37 1.92
C ARG A 23 16.20 1.18 2.14
N VAL A 24 16.33 2.51 2.26
CA VAL A 24 15.18 3.41 2.41
C VAL A 24 14.29 3.38 1.17
N ILE A 25 14.85 3.41 -0.04
CA ILE A 25 14.07 3.30 -1.28
C ILE A 25 13.28 2.00 -1.30
N ARG A 26 13.92 0.85 -1.00
CA ARG A 26 13.20 -0.44 -0.94
C ARG A 26 12.07 -0.44 0.08
N LEU A 27 12.29 0.14 1.26
CA LEU A 27 11.27 0.23 2.28
C LEU A 27 10.07 1.07 1.81
N VAL A 28 10.33 2.23 1.18
CA VAL A 28 9.27 3.09 0.65
C VAL A 28 8.50 2.40 -0.48
N LEU A 29 9.18 1.67 -1.38
CA LEU A 29 8.53 0.88 -2.43
C LEU A 29 7.58 -0.18 -1.84
N GLN A 30 8.04 -0.91 -0.81
CA GLN A 30 7.22 -1.92 -0.14
C GLN A 30 6.04 -1.30 0.62
N TRP A 31 6.27 -0.19 1.31
CA TRP A 31 5.23 0.57 2.00
C TRP A 31 4.18 1.06 0.99
N ALA A 32 4.60 1.67 -0.11
CA ALA A 32 3.68 2.16 -1.12
C ALA A 32 2.90 1.04 -1.81
N ALA A 33 3.54 -0.11 -2.07
CA ALA A 33 2.86 -1.29 -2.59
C ALA A 33 1.85 -1.90 -1.60
N LEU A 34 2.09 -1.77 -0.29
CA LEU A 34 1.20 -2.29 0.75
C LEU A 34 -0.09 -1.47 0.87
N TYR A 35 0.03 -0.14 0.84
CA TYR A 35 -1.13 0.76 0.97
C TYR A 35 -1.83 1.03 -0.37
N GLY A 36 -1.08 1.05 -1.48
CA GLY A 36 -1.62 1.30 -2.82
C GLY A 36 -2.44 2.59 -2.88
N ASP A 37 -3.63 2.50 -3.46
CA ASP A 37 -4.54 3.65 -3.67
C ASP A 37 -4.99 4.31 -2.36
N LEU A 38 -4.90 3.62 -1.20
CA LEU A 38 -5.22 4.22 0.11
C LEU A 38 -4.33 5.42 0.44
N LEU A 39 -3.12 5.49 -0.15
CA LEU A 39 -2.23 6.63 0.05
C LEU A 39 -2.79 7.93 -0.53
N GLN A 40 -3.72 7.88 -1.48
CA GLN A 40 -4.38 9.06 -2.03
C GLN A 40 -5.23 9.79 -0.99
N GLU A 41 -5.72 9.08 0.03
CA GLU A 41 -6.53 9.65 1.10
C GLU A 41 -5.68 10.39 2.16
N ASP A 42 -4.35 10.20 2.13
CA ASP A 42 -3.40 10.79 3.07
C ASP A 42 -2.50 11.82 2.35
N GLU A 43 -2.83 13.10 2.52
CA GLU A 43 -2.10 14.23 1.93
C GLU A 43 -0.61 14.25 2.36
N ALA A 44 -0.31 13.86 3.60
CA ALA A 44 1.07 13.84 4.09
C ALA A 44 1.86 12.69 3.43
N ALA A 45 1.23 11.55 3.20
CA ALA A 45 1.82 10.42 2.48
C ALA A 45 2.10 10.77 1.01
N MET A 46 1.18 11.46 0.35
CA MET A 46 1.36 11.92 -1.04
C MET A 46 2.48 12.94 -1.16
N ALA A 47 2.48 13.97 -0.31
CA ALA A 47 3.53 14.97 -0.28
C ALA A 47 4.91 14.33 -0.03
N PHE A 48 4.97 13.37 0.89
CA PHE A 48 6.19 12.60 1.14
C PHE A 48 6.65 11.83 -0.09
N LEU A 49 5.78 11.11 -0.80
CA LEU A 49 6.15 10.34 -1.98
C LEU A 49 6.66 11.23 -3.12
N GLU A 50 6.05 12.38 -3.34
CA GLU A 50 6.47 13.35 -4.35
C GLU A 50 7.86 13.92 -4.02
N GLU A 51 8.08 14.42 -2.80
CA GLU A 51 9.37 14.95 -2.38
C GLU A 51 10.45 13.87 -2.37
N PHE A 52 10.09 12.64 -1.96
CA PHE A 52 10.99 11.50 -1.97
C PHE A 52 11.40 11.13 -3.40
N TYR A 53 10.46 11.10 -4.34
CA TYR A 53 10.74 10.84 -5.75
C TYR A 53 11.69 11.89 -6.35
N VAL A 54 11.49 13.18 -6.06
CA VAL A 54 12.41 14.25 -6.47
C VAL A 54 13.80 14.01 -5.88
N SER A 55 13.89 13.74 -4.58
CA SER A 55 15.17 13.49 -3.90
C SER A 55 15.93 12.30 -4.49
N VAL A 56 15.24 11.21 -4.80
CA VAL A 56 15.85 10.02 -5.43
C VAL A 56 16.27 10.31 -6.86
N SER A 57 15.42 10.97 -7.64
CA SER A 57 15.72 11.38 -9.02
C SER A 57 16.97 12.26 -9.08
N ASP A 58 17.09 13.18 -8.13
CA ASP A 58 18.24 14.08 -7.98
C ASP A 58 19.52 13.32 -7.68
N ASP A 59 19.47 12.41 -6.71
CA ASP A 59 20.62 11.57 -6.37
C ASP A 59 21.05 10.67 -7.53
N THR A 60 20.13 10.16 -8.35
CA THR A 60 20.49 9.28 -9.49
C THR A 60 21.32 9.99 -10.56
N ARG A 61 21.31 11.33 -10.60
CA ARG A 61 22.16 12.13 -11.50
C ARG A 61 23.64 12.06 -11.11
N MET A 62 23.93 11.89 -9.82
CA MET A 62 25.29 11.80 -9.27
C MET A 62 25.68 10.35 -8.91
N ILE A 63 24.70 9.51 -8.57
CA ILE A 63 24.88 8.16 -8.04
C ILE A 63 24.23 7.15 -9.01
N ALA A 64 25.02 6.69 -9.98
CA ALA A 64 24.53 5.77 -11.01
C ALA A 64 23.92 4.47 -10.45
N ALA A 65 24.42 4.00 -9.30
CA ALA A 65 23.96 2.80 -8.61
C ALA A 65 22.50 2.87 -8.11
N LEU A 66 21.86 4.04 -8.10
CA LEU A 66 20.45 4.19 -7.74
C LEU A 66 19.50 4.14 -8.94
N LYS A 67 20.01 4.26 -10.17
CA LYS A 67 19.19 4.31 -11.40
C LYS A 67 18.34 3.06 -11.60
N GLU A 68 18.79 1.91 -11.10
CA GLU A 68 18.05 0.64 -11.20
C GLU A 68 16.71 0.66 -10.45
N GLN A 69 16.58 1.46 -9.39
CA GLN A 69 15.38 1.52 -8.55
C GLN A 69 14.39 2.62 -8.98
N LEU A 70 14.84 3.57 -9.81
CA LEU A 70 14.05 4.74 -10.21
C LEU A 70 12.79 4.38 -11.01
N PRO A 71 12.82 3.45 -12.00
CA PRO A 71 11.62 3.13 -12.78
C PRO A 71 10.49 2.53 -11.94
N GLU A 72 10.82 1.76 -10.91
CA GLU A 72 9.82 1.17 -10.01
C GLU A 72 9.17 2.24 -9.13
N LEU A 73 9.97 3.18 -8.61
CA LEU A 73 9.48 4.31 -7.83
C LEU A 73 8.61 5.23 -8.68
N GLU A 74 9.04 5.57 -9.90
CA GLU A 74 8.28 6.39 -10.83
C GLU A 74 6.92 5.75 -11.16
N LYS A 75 6.90 4.43 -11.40
CA LYS A 75 5.67 3.69 -11.65
C LYS A 75 4.70 3.79 -10.47
N ILE A 76 5.17 3.56 -9.26
CA ILE A 76 4.33 3.62 -8.06
C ILE A 76 3.77 5.03 -7.85
N VAL A 77 4.60 6.07 -7.93
CA VAL A 77 4.16 7.45 -7.75
C VAL A 77 3.11 7.82 -8.82
N LYS A 78 3.34 7.46 -10.09
CA LYS A 78 2.34 7.67 -11.15
C LYS A 78 1.03 6.93 -10.88
N GLN A 79 1.10 5.66 -10.48
CA GLN A 79 -0.09 4.85 -10.21
C GLN A 79 -0.91 5.42 -9.05
N ILE A 80 -0.25 5.91 -8.00
CA ILE A 80 -0.94 6.48 -6.85
C ILE A 80 -1.44 7.90 -7.16
N SER A 81 -0.73 8.71 -7.96
CA SER A 81 -1.19 10.05 -8.33
C SER A 81 -2.29 10.06 -9.41
N GLU A 82 -2.44 8.98 -10.18
CA GLU A 82 -3.55 8.86 -11.15
C GLU A 82 -4.88 8.70 -10.40
N GLU A 83 -5.81 9.63 -10.65
CA GLU A 83 -7.19 9.55 -10.16
C GLU A 83 -7.75 8.16 -10.48
N PRO A 84 -8.38 7.47 -9.50
CA PRO A 84 -8.89 6.14 -9.74
C PRO A 84 -9.93 6.23 -10.85
N LYS A 85 -9.71 5.50 -11.95
CA LYS A 85 -10.84 5.06 -12.79
C LYS A 85 -11.78 4.35 -11.84
N ALA A 86 -12.95 4.98 -11.60
CA ALA A 86 -13.94 4.59 -10.62
C ALA A 86 -13.93 3.07 -10.37
N PRO A 87 -13.77 2.61 -9.11
CA PRO A 87 -13.75 1.20 -8.83
C PRO A 87 -15.09 0.63 -9.31
N GLN A 88 -15.05 -0.26 -10.31
CA GLN A 88 -16.19 -1.11 -10.57
C GLN A 88 -16.40 -1.93 -9.30
N LYS A 89 -17.38 -1.50 -8.50
CA LYS A 89 -17.92 -2.24 -7.36
C LYS A 89 -18.31 -3.63 -7.83
N LYS A 90 -17.39 -4.59 -7.75
CA LYS A 90 -17.68 -6.03 -7.84
C LYS A 90 -17.56 -6.68 -6.47
N HIS A 91 -18.14 -6.03 -5.47
CA HIS A 91 -18.64 -6.74 -4.30
C HIS A 91 -19.96 -7.42 -4.69
N LYS A 92 -19.93 -8.62 -5.32
CA LYS A 92 -21.07 -9.57 -5.34
C LYS A 92 -20.68 -10.94 -5.92
N VAL A 93 -19.78 -11.71 -5.30
CA VAL A 93 -19.77 -13.16 -5.63
C VAL A 93 -19.53 -14.08 -4.43
N LEU A 94 -18.86 -13.67 -3.34
CA LEU A 94 -18.61 -14.62 -2.25
C LEU A 94 -19.84 -14.98 -1.40
N LEU A 95 -20.97 -14.27 -1.54
CA LEU A 95 -22.23 -14.62 -0.88
C LEU A 95 -23.16 -15.49 -1.75
N GLN A 96 -22.80 -15.77 -3.01
CA GLN A 96 -23.62 -16.64 -3.88
C GLN A 96 -23.45 -18.14 -3.61
N LEU A 97 -22.50 -18.53 -2.74
CA LEU A 97 -22.27 -19.93 -2.39
C LEU A 97 -23.38 -20.55 -1.49
N PHE A 98 -24.36 -19.76 -1.04
CA PHE A 98 -25.49 -20.27 -0.24
C PHE A 98 -26.81 -20.42 -0.99
N ASN A 99 -26.86 -20.14 -2.30
CA ASN A 99 -28.07 -20.40 -3.09
C ASN A 99 -28.00 -21.77 -3.75
N THR A 100 -28.00 -22.83 -2.93
CA THR A 100 -28.43 -24.15 -3.38
C THR A 100 -29.94 -24.21 -3.18
N SER A 101 -30.65 -24.27 -4.31
CA SER A 101 -32.07 -24.58 -4.41
C SER A 101 -32.42 -25.83 -3.60
N ASP A 102 -33.41 -25.77 -2.70
CA ASP A 102 -34.55 -26.69 -2.72
C ASP A 102 -35.70 -26.22 -1.82
N ASP A 103 -36.90 -26.40 -2.34
CA ASP A 103 -38.19 -26.07 -1.76
C ASP A 103 -38.57 -27.12 -0.71
N ARG A 104 -38.73 -26.70 0.55
CA ARG A 104 -39.70 -27.30 1.48
C ARG A 104 -39.98 -26.36 2.64
N ALA A 105 -41.20 -25.84 2.60
CA ALA A 105 -41.89 -25.06 3.61
C ALA A 105 -41.40 -25.21 5.07
N GLN A 106 -40.97 -24.10 5.66
CA GLN A 106 -41.27 -23.76 7.05
C GLN A 106 -41.05 -22.27 7.27
N LYS A 107 -42.15 -21.49 7.24
CA LYS A 107 -42.17 -20.09 7.71
C LYS A 107 -41.79 -20.07 9.19
N ARG A 108 -40.53 -19.77 9.51
CA ARG A 108 -40.09 -19.53 10.89
C ARG A 108 -40.42 -18.08 11.24
N GLN A 109 -41.39 -17.90 12.14
CA GLN A 109 -41.71 -16.60 12.73
C GLN A 109 -40.73 -16.27 13.87
N PRO A 110 -40.54 -14.99 14.21
CA PRO A 110 -39.67 -14.59 15.32
C PRO A 110 -40.22 -15.15 16.65
N ILE A 111 -39.36 -15.82 17.41
CA ILE A 111 -39.71 -16.31 18.75
C ILE A 111 -39.86 -15.09 19.66
N ARG A 112 -41.07 -14.85 20.16
CA ARG A 112 -41.36 -13.84 21.19
C ARG A 112 -41.15 -14.51 22.55
N GLY A 113 -40.50 -13.82 23.49
CA GLY A 113 -40.11 -14.35 24.81
C GLY A 113 -41.27 -14.55 25.79
N SER A 114 -42.38 -15.14 25.35
CA SER A 114 -43.54 -15.44 26.20
C SER A 114 -44.03 -16.89 26.05
N ASP A 115 -43.26 -17.76 25.40
CA ASP A 115 -43.56 -19.19 25.32
C ASP A 115 -42.95 -19.86 26.56
N GLU A 116 -43.62 -19.70 27.71
CA GLU A 116 -43.33 -20.49 28.90
C GLU A 116 -43.88 -21.91 28.68
N GLY A 117 -42.98 -22.90 28.79
CA GLY A 117 -43.34 -24.31 28.68
C GLY A 117 -44.18 -24.74 29.88
N GLU A 118 -45.44 -25.05 29.63
CA GLU A 118 -46.26 -25.84 30.55
C GLU A 118 -46.05 -27.35 30.26
N PHE A 119 -45.43 -28.00 31.26
CA PHE A 119 -45.36 -29.42 31.62
C PHE A 119 -44.77 -30.45 30.63
#